data_AF-A0A7S2CZI4-F1
#
_entry.id   AF-A0A7S2CZI4-F1
#
_cell.length_a   1.000
_cell.length_b   1.000
_cell.length_c   1.000
_cell.angle_alpha   90.00
_cell.angle_beta   90.00
_cell.angle_gamma   90.00
#
_symmetry.space_group_name_H-M   'P 1'
#
loop_
_entity.id
_entity.type
_entity.pdbx_description
1 polymer ?
#
loop_
_entity_poly.entity_id
_entity_poly.type
_entity_poly.pdbx_seq_one_letter_code
_entity_poly.pdbx_strand_id
1 'polypeptide(L)'
;LSAMARPARVGLAEASTRWRRCRSWLAAPLLLLGAAAVGLLPRSALRPRLLFARSALLQAADADAGAAGLADPNPSAHCSLTGFLNEVRSSIRPLEEQVDQGKLVPQFGQRAEMFLAAYSGKSGDAELERAVDAMLHALFLRQLPLLRQQLAAKYDKAAKPLAAVAEADERFVAAAEQLKRPGSDWSYDHERYALRAVLEGGLKREQALGEERMLSAQTQQSTVEVISRMQSQMESLQQKVQAMRAGSPWFLSASYRIPKTPFQLIGRYQQGRTNLELSLNQDRDPANQEAGMVQGFGPMNLGVNVNL
;
A
#
# COMPACT_ATOMS: atom_id res chain seq x y z
N LEU A 1 -59.23 2.21 -37.51
CA LEU A 1 -58.17 2.24 -38.54
C LEU A 1 -56.87 2.55 -37.81
N SER A 2 -56.33 1.58 -37.05
CA SER A 2 -55.36 0.53 -37.48
C SER A 2 -54.07 1.17 -38.01
N ALA A 3 -52.85 0.94 -37.51
CA ALA A 3 -52.25 -0.15 -36.74
C ALA A 3 -51.06 0.42 -35.93
N MET A 4 -50.78 0.10 -34.67
CA MET A 4 -50.22 -1.14 -34.11
C MET A 4 -49.07 -1.76 -34.92
N ALA A 5 -47.83 -1.49 -34.50
CA ALA A 5 -46.67 -2.34 -34.78
C ALA A 5 -45.83 -2.49 -33.50
N ARG A 6 -45.74 -3.74 -33.02
CA ARG A 6 -45.02 -4.21 -31.83
C ARG A 6 -43.56 -4.58 -32.17
N PRO A 7 -42.70 -4.74 -31.15
CA PRO A 7 -41.25 -4.88 -31.30
C PRO A 7 -40.79 -6.30 -31.58
N ALA A 8 -39.68 -6.44 -32.34
CA ALA A 8 -38.99 -7.70 -32.56
C ALA A 8 -38.06 -8.03 -31.38
N ARG A 9 -38.38 -9.12 -30.66
CA ARG A 9 -37.48 -9.87 -29.78
C ARG A 9 -36.87 -11.02 -30.57
N VAL A 10 -35.55 -11.09 -30.61
CA VAL A 10 -34.72 -12.24 -31.03
C VAL A 10 -33.47 -12.15 -30.15
N GLY A 11 -32.93 -13.17 -29.49
CA GLY A 11 -33.30 -14.56 -29.32
C GLY A 11 -32.50 -15.08 -28.11
N LEU A 12 -33.13 -15.97 -27.35
CA LEU A 12 -32.52 -16.77 -26.29
C LEU A 12 -31.66 -17.87 -26.93
N ALA A 13 -30.40 -17.97 -26.52
CA ALA A 13 -29.58 -19.18 -26.63
C ALA A 13 -28.75 -19.24 -25.33
N GLU A 14 -29.21 -19.95 -24.31
CA GLU A 14 -28.80 -21.34 -24.02
C GLU A 14 -27.29 -21.58 -24.16
N ALA A 15 -26.57 -21.35 -23.06
CA ALA A 15 -25.29 -21.99 -22.80
C ALA A 15 -25.27 -22.42 -21.32
N SER A 16 -25.89 -23.57 -21.08
CA SER A 16 -25.82 -24.31 -19.84
C SER A 16 -24.52 -25.12 -19.80
N THR A 17 -23.55 -24.70 -19.00
CA THR A 17 -22.43 -25.57 -18.59
C THR A 17 -22.45 -25.73 -17.08
N ARG A 18 -23.12 -26.80 -16.68
CA ARG A 18 -23.05 -27.44 -15.37
C ARG A 18 -21.60 -27.86 -15.10
N TRP A 19 -20.97 -27.30 -14.07
CA TRP A 19 -19.88 -27.95 -13.36
C TRP A 19 -20.31 -28.18 -11.92
N ARG A 20 -20.63 -29.44 -11.62
CA ARG A 20 -20.79 -30.00 -10.27
C ARG A 20 -19.64 -30.96 -10.02
N ARG A 21 -19.28 -31.10 -8.74
CA ARG A 21 -18.30 -32.01 -8.06
C ARG A 21 -17.02 -31.26 -7.70
N CYS A 22 -16.46 -31.34 -6.49
CA CYS A 22 -16.76 -32.02 -5.21
C CYS A 22 -16.05 -31.15 -4.15
N ARG A 23 -16.68 -30.73 -3.05
CA ARG A 23 -16.80 -31.47 -1.79
C ARG A 23 -15.43 -32.01 -1.28
N SER A 24 -14.72 -31.18 -0.52
CA SER A 24 -13.89 -31.66 0.60
C SER A 24 -14.01 -30.66 1.75
N TRP A 25 -14.80 -31.06 2.74
CA TRP A 25 -14.84 -30.50 4.08
C TRP A 25 -13.60 -30.92 4.85
N LEU A 26 -12.82 -29.96 5.35
CA LEU A 26 -12.02 -30.02 6.58
C LEU A 26 -11.97 -28.54 7.05
N ALA A 27 -12.79 -28.08 8.01
CA ALA A 27 -12.73 -28.29 9.45
C ALA A 27 -11.35 -27.99 10.06
N ALA A 28 -11.16 -26.77 10.58
CA ALA A 28 -10.31 -26.39 11.73
C ALA A 28 -10.21 -24.85 11.84
N PRO A 29 -10.04 -24.27 13.05
CA PRO A 29 -10.90 -23.19 13.52
C PRO A 29 -10.24 -21.81 13.64
N LEU A 30 -11.11 -20.81 13.79
CA LEU A 30 -10.82 -19.49 14.34
C LEU A 30 -10.11 -19.60 15.70
N LEU A 31 -8.95 -18.97 15.81
CA LEU A 31 -8.41 -18.44 17.06
C LEU A 31 -8.35 -16.91 16.94
N LEU A 32 -9.33 -16.26 17.56
CA LEU A 32 -9.33 -14.84 17.87
C LEU A 32 -9.02 -14.71 19.36
N LEU A 33 -7.83 -14.20 19.69
CA LEU A 33 -7.54 -13.55 20.97
C LEU A 33 -6.33 -12.64 20.78
N GLY A 34 -6.55 -11.35 21.05
CA GLY A 34 -5.59 -10.29 20.81
C GLY A 34 -4.52 -10.20 21.90
N ALA A 35 -3.41 -9.57 21.52
CA ALA A 35 -2.50 -8.92 22.45
C ALA A 35 -2.05 -7.60 21.81
N ALA A 36 -2.57 -6.50 22.34
CA ALA A 36 -2.02 -5.18 22.14
C ALA A 36 -0.70 -5.11 22.93
N ALA A 37 0.42 -5.23 22.22
CA ALA A 37 1.73 -4.87 22.73
C ALA A 37 2.26 -3.73 21.84
N VAL A 38 2.16 -2.50 22.37
CA VAL A 38 2.77 -1.30 21.81
C VAL A 38 4.28 -1.43 22.02
N GLY A 39 4.93 -2.09 21.06
CA GLY A 39 6.39 -2.13 20.93
C GLY A 39 6.87 -0.92 20.13
N LEU A 40 7.45 0.06 20.82
CA LEU A 40 8.32 1.07 20.24
C LEU A 40 9.51 0.37 19.58
N LEU A 41 9.46 0.21 18.25
CA LEU A 41 10.62 -0.13 17.43
C LEU A 41 11.00 1.08 16.56
N PRO A 42 12.30 1.42 16.49
CA PRO A 42 12.78 2.60 15.77
C PRO A 42 12.56 2.42 14.26
N ARG A 43 11.74 3.32 13.70
CA ARG A 43 11.57 3.52 12.25
C ARG A 43 12.81 4.17 11.66
N SER A 44 13.86 3.39 11.45
CA SER A 44 15.04 3.87 10.73
C SER A 44 15.75 2.73 10.03
N ALA A 45 15.20 2.32 8.88
CA ALA A 45 15.95 1.91 7.69
C ALA A 45 15.01 1.19 6.72
N LEU A 46 14.54 1.89 5.70
CA LEU A 46 14.17 1.30 4.40
C LEU A 46 14.26 2.44 3.38
N ARG A 47 15.50 2.86 3.12
CA ARG A 47 15.84 3.61 1.91
C ARG A 47 15.80 2.60 0.76
N PRO A 48 14.98 2.79 -0.28
CA PRO A 48 15.15 2.03 -1.50
C PRO A 48 16.46 2.50 -2.14
N ARG A 49 17.52 1.70 -2.02
CA ARG A 49 18.68 1.82 -2.90
C ARG A 49 18.21 1.40 -4.28
N LEU A 50 17.88 2.38 -5.11
CA LEU A 50 17.80 2.19 -6.56
C LEU A 50 19.20 1.81 -7.04
N LEU A 51 19.42 0.50 -7.19
CA LEU A 51 20.54 -0.02 -7.94
C LEU A 51 20.31 0.39 -9.39
N PHE A 52 21.02 1.43 -9.82
CA PHE A 52 21.24 1.71 -11.23
C PHE A 52 21.91 0.47 -11.84
N ALA A 53 21.12 -0.33 -12.56
CA ALA A 53 21.61 -1.29 -13.52
C ALA A 53 22.28 -0.48 -14.64
N ARG A 54 23.59 -0.28 -14.50
CA ARG A 54 24.44 0.29 -15.54
C ARG A 54 24.57 -0.78 -16.62
N SER A 55 23.83 -0.62 -17.71
CA SER A 55 23.93 -1.46 -18.90
C SER A 55 25.38 -1.47 -19.39
N ALA A 56 26.08 -2.57 -19.12
CA ALA A 56 27.35 -2.88 -19.75
C ALA A 56 27.04 -3.36 -21.17
N LEU A 57 27.01 -2.42 -22.11
CA LEU A 57 26.93 -2.72 -23.54
C LEU A 57 27.95 -1.81 -24.24
N LEU A 58 29.23 -2.16 -24.09
CA LEU A 58 30.31 -1.77 -25.00
C LEU A 58 31.60 -2.51 -24.60
N GLN A 59 31.67 -3.81 -24.90
CA GLN A 59 32.94 -4.57 -24.93
C GLN A 59 32.81 -5.62 -26.04
N ALA A 60 32.97 -5.17 -27.27
CA ALA A 60 33.18 -6.01 -28.44
C ALA A 60 33.81 -5.15 -29.54
N ALA A 61 35.10 -4.83 -29.39
CA ALA A 61 35.96 -4.33 -30.47
C ALA A 61 37.43 -4.38 -30.02
N ASP A 62 37.94 -5.59 -29.76
CA ASP A 62 39.37 -5.84 -29.65
C ASP A 62 39.67 -7.18 -30.32
N ALA A 63 39.78 -7.14 -31.64
CA ALA A 63 40.61 -8.05 -32.42
C ALA A 63 40.65 -7.56 -33.86
N ASP A 64 41.87 -7.50 -34.40
CA ASP A 64 42.21 -7.49 -35.82
C ASP A 64 42.39 -6.11 -36.49
N ALA A 65 43.63 -5.60 -36.45
CA ALA A 65 44.31 -5.01 -37.60
C ALA A 65 45.75 -4.61 -37.22
N GLY A 66 46.68 -5.54 -37.40
CA GLY A 66 48.10 -5.21 -37.55
C GLY A 66 48.43 -5.07 -39.03
N ALA A 67 48.65 -3.85 -39.52
CA ALA A 67 49.47 -3.60 -40.71
C ALA A 67 49.90 -2.12 -40.75
N ALA A 68 51.20 -1.94 -40.90
CA ALA A 68 51.92 -0.68 -40.90
C ALA A 68 51.58 0.25 -42.08
N GLY A 69 51.77 1.56 -41.87
CA GLY A 69 51.99 2.47 -42.99
C GLY A 69 51.50 3.90 -42.78
N LEU A 70 52.40 4.76 -42.28
CA LEU A 70 52.61 6.13 -42.76
C LEU A 70 51.39 7.07 -42.85
N ALA A 71 51.14 7.83 -41.80
CA ALA A 71 50.82 9.27 -41.87
C ALA A 71 50.80 9.87 -40.46
N ASP A 72 51.53 10.96 -40.26
CA ASP A 72 51.52 11.79 -39.05
C ASP A 72 50.09 12.15 -38.59
N PRO A 73 49.64 11.76 -37.39
CA PRO A 73 48.50 12.40 -36.77
C PRO A 73 49.02 13.58 -35.96
N ASN A 74 48.85 14.79 -36.47
CA ASN A 74 49.16 16.04 -35.77
C ASN A 74 48.55 16.01 -34.34
N PRO A 75 49.34 15.77 -33.26
CA PRO A 75 48.81 15.49 -31.93
C PRO A 75 48.34 16.75 -31.18
N SER A 76 48.43 17.91 -31.82
CA SER A 76 48.13 19.22 -31.24
C SER A 76 46.63 19.56 -31.20
N ALA A 77 45.80 18.94 -32.04
CA ALA A 77 44.35 19.20 -32.07
C ALA A 77 43.58 18.52 -30.90
N HIS A 78 43.99 17.33 -30.47
CA HIS A 78 43.29 16.58 -29.42
C HIS A 78 43.49 17.17 -28.01
N CYS A 79 44.60 17.86 -27.76
CA CYS A 79 44.81 18.62 -26.52
C CYS A 79 43.85 19.82 -26.40
N SER A 80 43.36 20.39 -27.52
CA SER A 80 42.39 21.48 -27.50
C SER A 80 40.97 20.98 -27.20
N LEU A 81 40.54 19.88 -27.84
CA LEU A 81 39.21 19.30 -27.64
C LEU A 81 39.00 18.82 -26.19
N THR A 82 39.98 18.09 -25.64
CA THR A 82 39.89 17.56 -24.27
C THR A 82 39.94 18.66 -23.22
N GLY A 83 40.77 19.70 -23.42
CA GLY A 83 40.79 20.89 -22.58
C GLY A 83 39.44 21.62 -22.59
N PHE A 84 38.85 21.80 -23.78
CA PHE A 84 37.54 22.41 -23.94
C PHE A 84 36.42 21.60 -23.27
N LEU A 85 36.36 20.29 -23.49
CA LEU A 85 35.34 19.43 -22.85
C LEU A 85 35.46 19.46 -21.32
N ASN A 86 36.68 19.57 -20.79
CA ASN A 86 36.88 19.75 -19.36
C ASN A 86 36.38 21.10 -18.86
N GLU A 87 36.55 22.19 -19.64
CA GLU A 87 36.00 23.50 -19.32
C GLU A 87 34.46 23.48 -19.32
N VAL A 88 33.84 22.90 -20.35
CA VAL A 88 32.39 22.73 -20.43
C VAL A 88 31.87 21.91 -19.27
N ARG A 89 32.52 20.77 -18.97
CA ARG A 89 32.14 19.92 -17.84
C ARG A 89 32.27 20.67 -16.52
N SER A 90 33.30 21.48 -16.34
CA SER A 90 33.46 22.30 -15.13
C SER A 90 32.34 23.34 -14.97
N SER A 91 31.84 23.89 -16.08
CA SER A 91 30.73 24.83 -16.12
C SER A 91 29.36 24.16 -15.88
N ILE A 92 29.21 22.91 -16.34
CA ILE A 92 27.98 22.12 -16.16
C ILE A 92 27.90 21.51 -14.74
N ARG A 93 29.04 21.18 -14.13
CA ARG A 93 29.15 20.58 -12.78
C ARG A 93 28.26 21.20 -11.69
N PRO A 94 28.16 22.53 -11.52
CA PRO A 94 27.26 23.10 -10.51
C PRO A 94 25.79 22.80 -10.77
N LEU A 95 25.39 22.62 -12.04
CA LEU A 95 24.04 22.18 -12.39
C LEU A 95 23.86 20.70 -12.05
N GLU A 96 24.86 19.87 -12.33
CA GLU A 96 24.84 18.44 -11.93
C GLU A 96 24.67 18.30 -10.42
N GLU A 97 25.45 19.04 -9.63
CA GLU A 97 25.38 19.00 -8.17
C GLU A 97 24.01 19.46 -7.63
N GLN A 98 23.35 20.42 -8.28
CA GLN A 98 21.98 20.82 -7.92
C GLN A 98 20.97 19.70 -8.20
N VAL A 99 21.08 19.05 -9.36
CA VAL A 99 20.22 17.93 -9.75
C VAL A 99 20.45 16.73 -8.83
N ASP A 100 21.71 16.44 -8.48
CA ASP A 100 22.09 15.35 -7.58
C ASP A 100 21.61 15.60 -6.13
N GLN A 101 21.50 16.87 -5.72
CA GLN A 101 20.85 17.26 -4.46
C GLN A 101 19.31 17.12 -4.51
N GLY A 102 18.73 16.73 -5.64
CA GLY A 102 17.28 16.63 -5.83
C GLY A 102 16.58 17.97 -6.05
N LYS A 103 17.33 19.03 -6.39
CA LYS A 103 16.76 20.35 -6.70
C LYS A 103 16.57 20.47 -8.22
N LEU A 104 15.42 20.99 -8.62
CA LEU A 104 15.16 21.31 -10.02
C LEU A 104 15.88 22.61 -10.39
N VAL A 105 16.55 22.62 -11.55
CA VAL A 105 17.19 23.82 -12.07
C VAL A 105 16.11 24.66 -12.76
N PRO A 106 15.80 25.89 -12.28
CA PRO A 106 14.83 26.74 -12.94
C PRO A 106 15.35 27.18 -14.31
N GLN A 107 14.45 27.21 -15.31
CA GLN A 107 14.75 27.67 -16.67
C GLN A 107 15.94 26.94 -17.32
N PHE A 108 16.09 25.63 -17.04
CA PHE A 108 17.18 24.82 -17.57
C PHE A 108 17.27 24.90 -19.11
N GLY A 109 16.13 24.91 -19.81
CA GLY A 109 16.09 24.97 -21.27
C GLY A 109 16.77 26.22 -21.85
N GLN A 110 16.50 27.40 -21.27
CA GLN A 110 17.13 28.66 -21.68
C GLN A 110 18.62 28.67 -21.36
N ARG A 111 19.02 28.15 -20.19
CA ARG A 111 20.44 28.04 -19.82
C ARG A 111 21.19 27.12 -20.78
N ALA A 112 20.62 25.97 -21.11
CA ALA A 112 21.18 25.02 -22.06
C ALA A 112 21.39 25.65 -23.45
N GLU A 113 20.40 26.43 -23.93
CA GLU A 113 20.52 27.18 -25.17
C GLU A 113 21.62 28.25 -25.09
N MET A 114 21.68 29.04 -24.02
CA MET A 114 22.74 30.02 -23.81
C MET A 114 24.14 29.39 -23.81
N PHE A 115 24.30 28.22 -23.18
CA PHE A 115 25.58 27.50 -23.22
C PHE A 115 25.94 27.10 -24.65
N LEU A 116 25.02 26.47 -25.38
CA LEU A 116 25.29 26.07 -26.77
C LEU A 116 25.52 27.25 -27.71
N ALA A 117 24.81 28.37 -27.53
CA ALA A 117 25.06 29.61 -28.27
C ALA A 117 26.45 30.21 -27.96
N ALA A 118 26.88 30.16 -26.70
CA ALA A 118 28.21 30.64 -26.30
C ALA A 118 29.35 29.75 -26.83
N TYR A 119 29.10 28.46 -27.06
CA TYR A 119 30.10 27.49 -27.51
C TYR A 119 30.15 27.31 -29.03
N SER A 120 29.00 27.37 -29.71
CA SER A 120 28.90 27.38 -31.17
C SER A 120 29.71 28.53 -31.78
N GLY A 121 29.63 29.73 -31.19
CA GLY A 121 30.40 30.89 -31.61
C GLY A 121 31.92 30.80 -31.38
N LYS A 122 32.40 29.87 -30.55
CA LYS A 122 33.82 29.71 -30.22
C LYS A 122 34.53 28.61 -31.00
N SER A 123 33.83 27.53 -31.33
CA SER A 123 34.44 26.31 -31.84
C SER A 123 34.07 25.99 -33.29
N GLY A 124 32.90 26.40 -33.79
CA GLY A 124 32.43 26.10 -35.15
C GLY A 124 32.26 24.61 -35.48
N ASP A 125 32.62 23.71 -34.55
CA ASP A 125 32.64 22.26 -34.73
C ASP A 125 31.30 21.63 -34.31
N ALA A 126 30.58 21.09 -35.28
CA ALA A 126 29.27 20.46 -35.06
C ALA A 126 29.33 19.21 -34.14
N GLU A 127 30.45 18.48 -34.14
CA GLU A 127 30.64 17.31 -33.28
C GLU A 127 30.70 17.70 -31.80
N LEU A 128 31.31 18.85 -31.52
CA LEU A 128 31.46 19.35 -30.18
C LEU A 128 30.12 19.84 -29.63
N GLU A 129 29.36 20.57 -30.43
CA GLU A 129 27.98 20.96 -30.10
C GLU A 129 27.12 19.73 -29.76
N ARG A 130 27.26 18.65 -30.53
CA ARG A 130 26.54 17.39 -30.28
C ARG A 130 26.97 16.73 -28.97
N ALA A 131 28.26 16.76 -28.64
CA ALA A 131 28.77 16.23 -27.38
C ALA A 131 28.23 17.02 -26.17
N VAL A 132 28.21 18.35 -26.27
CA VAL A 132 27.65 19.22 -25.22
C VAL A 132 26.13 19.03 -25.10
N ASP A 133 25.41 18.94 -26.22
CA ASP A 133 23.97 18.67 -26.22
C ASP A 133 23.65 17.32 -25.57
N ALA A 134 24.43 16.27 -25.84
CA ALA A 134 24.27 14.96 -25.21
C ALA A 134 24.48 15.01 -23.69
N MET A 135 25.45 15.79 -23.20
CA MET A 135 25.65 16.00 -21.76
C MET A 135 24.47 16.73 -21.11
N LEU A 136 23.97 17.79 -21.74
CA LEU A 136 22.81 18.55 -21.26
C LEU A 136 21.53 17.69 -21.31
N HIS A 137 21.38 16.87 -22.34
CA HIS A 137 20.28 15.92 -22.47
C HIS A 137 20.27 14.89 -21.33
N ALA A 138 21.45 14.38 -20.93
CA ALA A 138 21.56 13.47 -19.79
C ALA A 138 21.06 14.13 -18.48
N LEU A 139 21.30 15.44 -18.30
CA LEU A 139 20.78 16.18 -17.14
C LEU A 139 19.29 16.44 -17.23
N PHE A 140 18.76 16.70 -18.43
CA PHE A 140 17.32 16.80 -18.65
C PHE A 140 16.61 15.51 -18.24
N LEU A 141 17.11 14.35 -18.69
CA LEU A 141 16.55 13.04 -18.34
C LEU A 141 16.62 12.74 -16.84
N ARG A 142 17.63 13.25 -16.12
CA ARG A 142 17.71 13.13 -14.65
C ARG A 142 16.73 14.03 -13.90
N GLN A 143 16.39 15.19 -14.46
CA GLN A 143 15.48 16.14 -13.84
C GLN A 143 14.00 15.74 -13.98
N LEU A 144 13.61 15.07 -15.06
CA LEU A 144 12.21 14.69 -15.28
C LEU A 144 11.64 13.76 -14.18
N PRO A 145 12.33 12.70 -13.72
CA PRO A 145 11.86 11.88 -12.60
C PRO A 145 11.70 12.67 -11.30
N LEU A 146 12.57 13.67 -11.05
CA LEU A 146 12.47 14.53 -9.87
C LEU A 146 11.21 15.41 -9.94
N LEU A 147 10.95 16.01 -11.10
CA LEU A 147 9.73 16.78 -11.34
C LEU A 147 8.49 15.91 -11.14
N ARG A 148 8.49 14.69 -11.70
CA ARG A 148 7.42 13.71 -11.51
C ARG A 148 7.22 13.38 -10.03
N GLN A 149 8.28 13.10 -9.28
CA GLN A 149 8.19 12.79 -7.84
C GLN A 149 7.63 13.97 -7.04
N GLN A 150 8.05 15.19 -7.33
CA GLN A 150 7.54 16.39 -6.65
C GLN A 150 6.06 16.64 -6.93
N LEU A 151 5.61 16.45 -8.17
CA LEU A 151 4.20 16.59 -8.52
C LEU A 151 3.36 15.44 -7.97
N ALA A 152 3.82 14.20 -8.09
CA ALA A 152 3.15 13.05 -7.50
C ALA A 152 2.96 13.26 -5.99
N ALA A 153 4.00 13.65 -5.26
CA ALA A 153 3.89 13.91 -3.82
C ALA A 153 2.91 15.04 -3.44
N LYS A 154 2.76 16.06 -4.30
CA LYS A 154 1.80 17.16 -4.10
C LYS A 154 0.35 16.72 -4.32
N TYR A 155 0.11 15.89 -5.33
CA TYR A 155 -1.24 15.51 -5.76
C TYR A 155 -1.74 14.17 -5.20
N ASP A 156 -0.87 13.35 -4.59
CA ASP A 156 -1.22 12.05 -3.98
C ASP A 156 -2.26 12.19 -2.84
N LYS A 157 -2.38 13.38 -2.22
CA LYS A 157 -3.34 13.66 -1.13
C LYS A 157 -4.44 14.65 -1.51
N ALA A 158 -4.64 14.90 -2.80
CA ALA A 158 -5.63 15.88 -3.24
C ALA A 158 -7.06 15.38 -2.96
N ALA A 159 -7.91 16.25 -2.38
CA ALA A 159 -9.30 15.90 -2.03
C ALA A 159 -10.20 15.57 -3.23
N LYS A 160 -9.84 16.05 -4.44
CA LYS A 160 -10.58 15.82 -5.69
C LYS A 160 -9.67 15.10 -6.68
N PRO A 161 -9.64 13.76 -6.65
CA PRO A 161 -8.47 13.06 -7.15
C PRO A 161 -8.53 12.88 -8.69
N LEU A 162 -9.73 12.94 -9.31
CA LEU A 162 -9.89 12.99 -10.77
C LEU A 162 -9.42 14.32 -11.40
N ALA A 163 -9.82 15.46 -10.82
CA ALA A 163 -9.40 16.78 -11.30
C ALA A 163 -7.90 17.00 -11.05
N ALA A 164 -7.37 16.45 -9.95
CA ALA A 164 -5.96 16.50 -9.61
C ALA A 164 -5.06 15.84 -10.67
N VAL A 165 -5.49 14.77 -11.34
CA VAL A 165 -4.70 14.12 -12.41
C VAL A 165 -4.51 15.06 -13.60
N ALA A 166 -5.59 15.70 -14.06
CA ALA A 166 -5.52 16.63 -15.19
C ALA A 166 -4.67 17.86 -14.86
N GLU A 167 -4.87 18.45 -13.68
CA GLU A 167 -4.08 19.61 -13.24
C GLU A 167 -2.58 19.25 -13.07
N ALA A 168 -2.28 18.07 -12.51
CA ALA A 168 -0.91 17.59 -12.37
C ALA A 168 -0.22 17.39 -13.73
N ASP A 169 -0.95 16.87 -14.72
CA ASP A 169 -0.45 16.70 -16.08
C ASP A 169 -0.17 18.05 -16.76
N GLU A 170 -1.08 19.02 -16.67
CA GLU A 170 -0.88 20.36 -17.21
C GLU A 170 0.33 21.05 -16.58
N ARG A 171 0.48 20.94 -15.25
CA ARG A 171 1.65 21.50 -14.54
C ARG A 171 2.94 20.76 -14.88
N PHE A 172 2.89 19.46 -15.09
CA PHE A 172 4.05 18.68 -15.54
C PHE A 172 4.49 19.14 -16.93
N VAL A 173 3.56 19.26 -17.88
CA VAL A 173 3.85 19.73 -19.24
C VAL A 173 4.43 21.15 -19.20
N ALA A 174 3.81 22.08 -18.48
CA ALA A 174 4.31 23.45 -18.36
C ALA A 174 5.74 23.52 -17.78
N ALA A 175 6.04 22.72 -16.76
CA ALA A 175 7.38 22.67 -16.18
C ALA A 175 8.38 21.92 -17.07
N ALA A 176 7.98 20.84 -17.74
CA ALA A 176 8.82 20.08 -18.65
C ALA A 176 9.20 20.90 -19.89
N GLU A 177 8.29 21.71 -20.42
CA GLU A 177 8.58 22.66 -21.52
C GLU A 177 9.64 23.70 -21.11
N GLN A 178 9.65 24.16 -19.86
CA GLN A 178 10.69 25.08 -19.36
C GLN A 178 12.06 24.40 -19.21
N LEU A 179 12.08 23.08 -18.99
CA LEU A 179 13.30 22.28 -18.94
C LEU A 179 13.78 21.88 -20.34
N LYS A 180 12.86 21.80 -21.31
CA LYS A 180 13.19 21.47 -22.68
C LYS A 180 13.95 22.62 -23.33
N ARG A 181 15.02 22.29 -24.05
CA ARG A 181 15.73 23.24 -24.90
C ARG A 181 14.85 23.60 -26.11
N PRO A 182 14.67 24.89 -26.45
CA PRO A 182 13.95 25.28 -27.65
C PRO A 182 14.68 24.78 -28.91
N GLY A 183 13.92 24.23 -29.86
CA GLY A 183 14.47 23.67 -31.09
C GLY A 183 15.14 22.29 -30.95
N SER A 184 15.06 21.66 -29.78
CA SER A 184 15.59 20.30 -29.56
C SER A 184 14.50 19.23 -29.66
N ASP A 185 14.89 18.03 -30.11
CA ASP A 185 14.04 16.84 -30.22
C ASP A 185 13.83 16.10 -28.90
N TRP A 186 14.23 16.70 -27.76
CA TRP A 186 14.05 16.09 -26.45
C TRP A 186 12.56 15.88 -26.14
N SER A 187 12.22 14.67 -25.74
CA SER A 187 10.85 14.25 -25.41
C SER A 187 10.71 13.99 -23.91
N TYR A 188 9.54 14.33 -23.36
CA TYR A 188 9.16 14.05 -21.96
C TYR A 188 7.94 13.13 -21.88
N ASP A 189 7.49 12.57 -23.00
CA ASP A 189 6.27 11.78 -23.10
C ASP A 189 6.31 10.56 -22.17
N HIS A 190 7.45 9.87 -22.09
CA HIS A 190 7.60 8.72 -21.21
C HIS A 190 7.31 9.06 -19.73
N GLU A 191 7.87 10.17 -19.25
CA GLU A 191 7.69 10.60 -17.85
C GLU A 191 6.29 11.16 -17.61
N ARG A 192 5.67 11.77 -18.62
CA ARG A 192 4.24 12.14 -18.59
C ARG A 192 3.34 10.93 -18.42
N TYR A 193 3.54 9.88 -19.22
CA TYR A 193 2.79 8.62 -19.08
C TYR A 193 3.04 7.98 -17.72
N ALA A 194 4.29 7.98 -17.24
CA ALA A 194 4.62 7.45 -15.92
C ALA A 194 3.94 8.22 -14.78
N LEU A 195 3.86 9.56 -14.86
CA LEU A 195 3.14 10.38 -13.88
C LEU A 195 1.66 10.00 -13.81
N ARG A 196 0.99 9.93 -14.97
CA ARG A 196 -0.43 9.56 -15.06
C ARG A 196 -0.67 8.16 -14.49
N ALA A 197 0.16 7.19 -14.85
CA ALA A 197 0.05 5.82 -14.34
C ALA A 197 0.17 5.74 -12.81
N VAL A 198 1.07 6.53 -12.20
CA VAL A 198 1.22 6.59 -10.74
C VAL A 198 -0.03 7.17 -10.09
N LEU A 199 -0.55 8.29 -10.60
CA LEU A 199 -1.72 8.95 -10.03
C LEU A 199 -2.99 8.11 -10.21
N GLU A 200 -3.25 7.61 -11.41
CA GLU A 200 -4.38 6.71 -11.69
C GLU A 200 -4.29 5.40 -10.89
N GLY A 201 -3.08 4.87 -10.70
CA GLY A 201 -2.82 3.74 -9.82
C GLY A 201 -3.12 4.05 -8.35
N GLY A 202 -2.95 5.30 -7.91
CA GLY A 202 -3.45 5.80 -6.61
C GLY A 202 -4.96 5.76 -6.52
N LEU A 203 -5.66 6.33 -7.51
CA LEU A 203 -7.12 6.35 -7.57
C LEU A 203 -7.74 4.97 -7.44
N LYS A 204 -7.24 4.01 -8.23
CA LYS A 204 -7.75 2.63 -8.22
C LYS A 204 -7.57 1.96 -6.86
N ARG A 205 -6.45 2.23 -6.18
CA ARG A 205 -6.19 1.71 -4.82
C ARG A 205 -7.14 2.33 -3.80
N GLU A 206 -7.39 3.63 -3.87
CA GLU A 206 -8.34 4.30 -2.97
C GLU A 206 -9.78 3.82 -3.18
N GLN A 207 -10.18 3.60 -4.43
CA GLN A 207 -11.49 3.03 -4.77
C GLN A 207 -11.64 1.62 -4.18
N ALA A 208 -10.65 0.75 -4.37
CA ALA A 208 -10.65 -0.59 -3.80
C ALA A 208 -10.72 -0.58 -2.26
N LEU A 209 -9.96 0.31 -1.61
CA LEU A 209 -10.01 0.49 -0.15
C LEU A 209 -11.37 1.05 0.32
N GLY A 210 -11.99 1.93 -0.47
CA GLY A 210 -13.32 2.45 -0.21
C GLY A 210 -14.39 1.34 -0.27
N GLU A 211 -14.34 0.50 -1.29
CA GLU A 211 -15.23 -0.65 -1.45
C GLU A 211 -15.08 -1.63 -0.29
N GLU A 212 -13.86 -1.98 0.10
CA GLU A 212 -13.60 -2.87 1.24
C GLU A 212 -14.14 -2.29 2.56
N ARG A 213 -13.96 -0.98 2.77
CA ARG A 213 -14.51 -0.29 3.94
C ARG A 213 -16.03 -0.30 3.96
N MET A 214 -16.68 -0.11 2.81
CA MET A 214 -18.14 -0.20 2.70
C MET A 214 -18.65 -1.61 3.01
N LEU A 215 -17.98 -2.65 2.47
CA LEU A 215 -18.34 -4.05 2.75
C LEU A 215 -18.15 -4.40 4.22
N SER A 216 -17.05 -3.96 4.84
CA SER A 216 -16.80 -4.14 6.28
C SER A 216 -17.85 -3.43 7.13
N ALA A 217 -18.19 -2.18 6.80
CA ALA A 217 -19.24 -1.43 7.48
C ALA A 217 -20.61 -2.11 7.35
N GLN A 218 -20.97 -2.61 6.16
CA GLN A 218 -22.21 -3.35 5.94
C GLN A 218 -22.25 -4.64 6.78
N THR A 219 -21.14 -5.37 6.82
CA THR A 219 -21.02 -6.59 7.62
C THR A 219 -21.18 -6.30 9.11
N GLN A 220 -20.55 -5.22 9.60
CA GLN A 220 -20.70 -4.77 10.98
C GLN A 220 -22.16 -4.38 11.29
N GLN A 221 -22.83 -3.64 10.41
CA GLN A 221 -24.24 -3.28 10.58
C GLN A 221 -25.14 -4.52 10.65
N SER A 222 -25.00 -5.46 9.71
CA SER A 222 -25.77 -6.71 9.74
C SER A 222 -25.50 -7.55 10.99
N THR A 223 -24.26 -7.55 11.50
CA THR A 223 -23.90 -8.25 12.74
C THR A 223 -24.60 -7.61 13.94
N VAL A 224 -24.64 -6.28 14.02
CA VAL A 224 -25.35 -5.56 15.08
C VAL A 224 -26.86 -5.85 15.05
N GLU A 225 -27.46 -5.91 13.86
CA GLU A 225 -28.87 -6.28 13.70
C GLU A 225 -29.17 -7.71 14.15
N VAL A 226 -28.25 -8.66 13.89
CA VAL A 226 -28.39 -10.04 14.38
C VAL A 226 -28.27 -10.09 15.89
N ILE A 227 -27.31 -9.37 16.48
CA ILE A 227 -27.13 -9.30 17.94
C ILE A 227 -28.37 -8.72 18.62
N SER A 228 -28.93 -7.63 18.10
CA SER A 228 -30.15 -7.02 18.66
C SER A 228 -31.36 -7.97 18.56
N ARG A 229 -31.50 -8.70 17.45
CA ARG A 229 -32.53 -9.74 17.31
C ARG A 229 -32.33 -10.86 18.34
N MET A 230 -31.10 -11.33 18.56
CA MET A 230 -30.82 -12.37 19.56
C MET A 230 -31.12 -11.90 21.00
N GLN A 231 -30.80 -10.65 21.33
CA GLN A 231 -31.14 -10.05 22.63
C GLN A 231 -32.67 -10.02 22.83
N SER A 232 -33.43 -9.57 21.82
CA SER A 232 -34.90 -9.56 21.91
C SER A 232 -35.50 -10.96 22.08
N GLN A 233 -34.92 -11.98 21.42
CA GLN A 233 -35.34 -13.37 21.59
C GLN A 233 -35.04 -13.87 23.01
N MET A 234 -33.87 -13.54 23.55
CA MET A 234 -33.49 -13.88 24.93
C MET A 234 -34.45 -13.28 25.95
N GLU A 235 -34.81 -12.00 25.81
CA GLU A 235 -35.77 -11.32 26.68
C GLU A 235 -37.17 -11.97 26.58
N SER A 236 -37.63 -12.30 25.37
CA SER A 236 -38.91 -12.98 25.19
C SER A 236 -38.93 -14.40 25.78
N LEU A 237 -37.81 -15.13 25.70
CA LEU A 237 -37.67 -16.44 26.32
C LEU A 237 -37.58 -16.31 27.84
N GLN A 238 -36.90 -15.31 28.37
CA GLN A 238 -36.89 -15.04 29.81
C GLN A 238 -38.31 -14.74 30.32
N GLN A 239 -39.07 -13.90 29.61
CA GLN A 239 -40.48 -13.63 29.95
C GLN A 239 -41.35 -14.90 29.84
N LYS A 240 -41.19 -15.72 28.79
CA LYS A 240 -41.93 -16.98 28.65
C LYS A 240 -41.54 -18.02 29.70
N VAL A 241 -40.26 -18.13 30.05
CA VAL A 241 -39.79 -19.03 31.11
C VAL A 241 -40.25 -18.52 32.47
N GLN A 242 -40.26 -17.21 32.72
CA GLN A 242 -40.87 -16.63 33.92
C GLN A 242 -42.39 -16.84 33.96
N ALA A 243 -43.07 -16.74 32.82
CA ALA A 243 -44.50 -17.03 32.72
C ALA A 243 -44.80 -18.53 32.89
N MET A 244 -43.96 -19.43 32.35
CA MET A 244 -44.06 -20.87 32.59
C MET A 244 -43.57 -21.27 34.00
N ARG A 245 -42.76 -20.44 34.68
CA ARG A 245 -42.46 -20.51 36.12
C ARG A 245 -43.66 -20.19 37.00
N ALA A 246 -44.79 -19.75 36.43
CA ALA A 246 -46.06 -19.75 37.16
C ALA A 246 -46.50 -21.18 37.58
N GLY A 247 -45.87 -22.24 37.04
CA GLY A 247 -45.90 -23.58 37.62
C GLY A 247 -44.81 -23.76 38.69
N SER A 248 -45.17 -23.49 39.95
CA SER A 248 -44.38 -23.64 41.19
C SER A 248 -43.25 -22.61 41.44
N PRO A 249 -43.52 -21.57 42.27
CA PRO A 249 -42.63 -20.42 42.52
C PRO A 249 -41.49 -20.71 43.52
N TRP A 250 -41.25 -21.96 43.90
CA TRP A 250 -40.23 -22.28 44.92
C TRP A 250 -38.85 -22.40 44.27
N PHE A 251 -38.08 -21.31 44.38
CA PHE A 251 -36.65 -21.32 44.13
C PHE A 251 -35.93 -21.67 45.43
N LEU A 252 -35.38 -22.88 45.50
CA LEU A 252 -34.53 -23.29 46.63
C LEU A 252 -33.08 -23.29 46.15
N SER A 253 -32.29 -22.35 46.65
CA SER A 253 -30.83 -22.37 46.46
C SER A 253 -30.16 -22.61 47.80
N ALA A 254 -29.37 -23.68 47.88
CA ALA A 254 -28.50 -23.96 49.01
C ALA A 254 -27.06 -23.85 48.53
N SER A 255 -26.33 -22.86 49.03
CA SER A 255 -24.89 -22.73 48.83
C SER A 255 -24.18 -23.07 50.12
N TYR A 256 -23.37 -24.12 50.12
CA TYR A 256 -22.55 -24.49 51.26
C TYR A 256 -21.07 -24.30 50.91
N ARG A 257 -20.41 -23.42 51.66
CA ARG A 257 -18.96 -23.21 51.58
C ARG A 257 -18.32 -23.99 52.71
N ILE A 258 -17.46 -24.93 52.36
CA ILE A 258 -16.71 -25.70 53.34
C ILE A 258 -15.57 -24.81 53.87
N PRO A 259 -15.55 -24.47 55.17
CA PRO A 259 -14.50 -23.63 55.72
C PRO A 259 -13.12 -24.29 55.57
N LYS A 260 -12.09 -23.50 55.25
CA LYS A 260 -10.70 -23.94 55.00
C LYS A 260 -10.50 -24.79 53.72
N THR A 261 -11.45 -24.78 52.79
CA THR A 261 -11.26 -25.41 51.46
C THR A 261 -11.82 -24.54 50.33
N PRO A 262 -11.29 -24.63 49.09
CA PRO A 262 -11.74 -23.83 47.94
C PRO A 262 -13.03 -24.37 47.30
N PHE A 263 -13.73 -25.30 47.96
CA PHE A 263 -14.93 -25.93 47.43
C PHE A 263 -16.17 -25.12 47.78
N GLN A 264 -16.93 -24.74 46.75
CA GLN A 264 -18.27 -24.18 46.89
C GLN A 264 -19.26 -25.15 46.23
N LEU A 265 -20.16 -25.69 47.04
CA LEU A 265 -21.27 -26.48 46.54
C LEU A 265 -22.50 -25.57 46.46
N ILE A 266 -23.04 -25.41 45.26
CA ILE A 266 -24.25 -24.63 45.01
C ILE A 266 -25.29 -25.59 44.43
N GLY A 267 -26.25 -25.97 45.25
CA GLY A 267 -27.45 -26.66 44.79
C GLY A 267 -28.54 -25.65 44.47
N ARG A 268 -29.10 -25.72 43.28
CA ARG A 268 -30.24 -24.91 42.84
C ARG A 268 -31.34 -25.84 42.38
N TYR A 269 -32.49 -25.77 43.03
CA TYR A 269 -33.69 -26.44 42.59
C TYR A 269 -34.61 -25.42 41.93
N GLN A 270 -34.91 -25.65 40.65
CA GLN A 270 -35.77 -24.77 39.88
C GLN A 270 -36.63 -25.59 38.92
N GLN A 271 -37.95 -25.48 39.07
CA GLN A 271 -38.94 -26.06 38.17
C GLN A 271 -38.77 -27.56 37.91
N GLY A 272 -38.60 -28.35 38.98
CA GLY A 272 -38.47 -29.80 38.85
C GLY A 272 -37.11 -30.28 38.34
N ARG A 273 -36.12 -29.38 38.23
CA ARG A 273 -34.73 -29.73 37.91
C ARG A 273 -33.82 -29.31 39.04
N THR A 274 -32.96 -30.23 39.45
CA THR A 274 -31.88 -30.01 40.42
C THR A 274 -30.58 -29.79 39.67
N ASN A 275 -30.05 -28.57 39.73
CA ASN A 275 -28.70 -28.27 39.25
C ASN A 275 -27.76 -28.22 40.45
N LEU A 276 -26.78 -29.13 40.48
CA LEU A 276 -25.71 -29.12 41.46
C LEU A 276 -24.46 -28.57 40.77
N GLU A 277 -24.09 -27.35 41.11
CA GLU A 277 -22.86 -26.71 40.65
C GLU A 277 -21.80 -26.84 41.74
N LEU A 278 -20.76 -27.63 41.49
CA LEU A 278 -19.55 -27.65 42.31
C LEU A 278 -18.54 -26.71 41.67
N SER A 279 -18.34 -25.54 42.26
CA SER A 279 -17.36 -24.55 41.79
C SER A 279 -16.13 -24.58 42.69
N LEU A 280 -14.96 -24.69 42.06
CA LEU A 280 -13.68 -24.67 42.75
C LEU A 280 -13.08 -23.27 42.58
N ASN A 281 -13.44 -22.38 43.50
CA ASN A 281 -12.88 -21.04 43.54
C ASN A 281 -11.68 -21.08 44.48
N GLN A 282 -10.45 -21.02 43.94
CA GLN A 282 -9.26 -20.90 44.79
C GLN A 282 -9.40 -19.67 45.67
N ASP A 283 -9.38 -19.88 46.99
CA ASP A 283 -9.33 -18.82 47.98
C ASP A 283 -8.00 -18.09 47.77
N ARG A 284 -8.08 -16.90 47.19
CA ARG A 284 -6.93 -16.02 47.01
C ARG A 284 -6.74 -15.33 48.36
N ASP A 285 -5.81 -15.85 49.16
CA ASP A 285 -5.43 -15.24 50.43
C ASP A 285 -5.22 -13.72 50.23
N PRO A 286 -5.91 -12.85 50.99
CA PRO A 286 -5.77 -11.40 50.83
C PRO A 286 -4.35 -10.91 51.16
N ALA A 287 -3.50 -11.74 51.77
CA ALA A 287 -2.10 -11.46 52.08
C ALA A 287 -1.12 -11.67 50.92
N ASN A 288 -1.51 -12.33 49.83
CA ASN A 288 -0.61 -12.68 48.71
C ASN A 288 -0.94 -11.95 47.39
N GLN A 289 -1.59 -10.78 47.45
CA GLN A 289 -2.01 -10.04 46.25
C GLN A 289 -0.86 -9.41 45.44
N GLU A 290 0.34 -9.25 46.00
CA GLU A 290 1.44 -8.56 45.30
C GLU A 290 2.46 -9.48 44.60
N ALA A 291 2.41 -10.80 44.80
CA ALA A 291 3.25 -11.74 44.06
C ALA A 291 2.52 -12.21 42.79
N GLY A 292 2.20 -11.27 41.91
CA GLY A 292 1.77 -11.56 40.56
C GLY A 292 2.91 -12.18 39.74
N MET A 293 2.55 -13.16 38.90
CA MET A 293 3.32 -13.62 37.74
C MET A 293 4.53 -14.54 37.99
N VAL A 294 4.33 -15.74 38.55
CA VAL A 294 5.06 -16.92 38.04
C VAL A 294 4.17 -18.16 38.13
N GLN A 295 4.32 -19.04 37.14
CA GLN A 295 3.78 -20.40 37.00
C GLN A 295 2.39 -20.51 36.37
N GLY A 296 2.41 -20.47 35.03
CA GLY A 296 1.26 -20.77 34.21
C GLY A 296 0.75 -22.19 34.40
N PHE A 297 -0.54 -22.29 34.68
CA PHE A 297 -1.47 -23.22 34.07
C PHE A 297 -2.80 -22.47 33.97
N GLY A 298 -3.39 -22.42 32.78
CA GLY A 298 -4.66 -21.72 32.56
C GLY A 298 -5.79 -22.29 33.43
N PRO A 299 -6.83 -21.50 33.74
CA PRO A 299 -7.93 -21.95 34.60
C PRO A 299 -8.65 -23.13 33.97
N MET A 300 -8.39 -24.33 34.50
CA MET A 300 -9.17 -25.51 34.21
C MET A 300 -10.42 -25.45 35.09
N ASN A 301 -11.43 -24.72 34.64
CA ASN A 301 -12.76 -24.72 35.23
C ASN A 301 -13.40 -26.09 34.99
N LEU A 302 -13.17 -27.03 35.90
CA LEU A 302 -13.82 -28.34 35.85
C LEU A 302 -15.22 -28.22 36.45
N GLY A 303 -16.16 -27.73 35.64
CA GLY A 303 -17.59 -27.72 35.99
C GLY A 303 -18.19 -29.08 35.66
N VAL A 304 -18.46 -29.90 36.66
CA VAL A 304 -19.26 -31.12 36.48
C VAL A 304 -20.73 -30.73 36.68
N ASN A 305 -21.47 -30.64 35.58
CA ASN A 305 -22.92 -30.44 35.62
C ASN A 305 -23.61 -31.81 35.55
N VAL A 306 -24.25 -32.22 36.63
CA VAL A 306 -25.12 -33.39 36.65
C VAL A 306 -26.56 -32.88 36.63
N ASN A 307 -27.24 -33.07 35.49
CA ASN A 307 -28.69 -32.91 35.41
C ASN A 307 -29.33 -34.22 35.87
N LEU A 308 -30.03 -34.17 37.00
CA LEU A 308 -30.96 -35.21 37.46
C LEU A 308 -32.39 -34.68 37.33
#